data_AF-A0A258BA55-F1
#
_entry.id   AF-A0A258BA55-F1
#
_cell.length_a   1.000
_cell.length_b   1.000
_cell.length_c   1.000
_cell.angle_alpha   90.00
_cell.angle_beta   90.00
_cell.angle_gamma   90.00
#
_symmetry.space_group_name_H-M   'P 1'
#
loop_
_entity.id
_entity.type
_entity.pdbx_description
1 polymer ?
#
loop_
_entity_poly.entity_id
_entity_poly.type
_entity_poly.pdbx_seq_one_letter_code
_entity_poly.pdbx_strand_id
1 'polypeptide(L)'
;GTLAKIEDFDPVQPALYMTRSFGTQRFKLIHAEQESSGLWLGEIELLENDPLIPVPQEHQKVVKLLNEIISVIRSEDLLGDAPFKEPHKLDDCGWVSNRLAELLPLSLAQKNHLLAQENPRIRLDLITELIEDDNLRNTITH
;
A
#
# COMPACT_ATOMS: atom_id res chain seq x y z
N GLY A 1 -6.18 -8.85 -4.21
CA GLY A 1 -6.24 -7.47 -4.70
C GLY A 1 -6.81 -6.55 -3.63
N THR A 2 -7.01 -5.28 -3.97
CA THR A 2 -7.64 -4.28 -3.10
C THR A 2 -8.71 -3.56 -3.90
N LEU A 3 -9.91 -3.42 -3.33
CA LEU A 3 -10.99 -2.63 -3.94
C LEU A 3 -10.58 -1.16 -3.99
N ALA A 4 -10.71 -0.52 -5.15
CA ALA A 4 -10.48 0.91 -5.31
C ALA A 4 -11.80 1.66 -5.34
N LYS A 5 -11.93 2.69 -4.50
CA LYS A 5 -13.05 3.64 -4.54
C LYS A 5 -12.61 4.92 -5.21
N ILE A 6 -13.28 5.30 -6.30
CA ILE A 6 -13.07 6.59 -6.96
C ILE A 6 -13.61 7.68 -6.02
N GLU A 7 -12.74 8.63 -5.71
CA GLU A 7 -13.06 9.80 -4.89
C GLU A 7 -13.31 11.04 -5.76
N ASP A 8 -12.57 11.15 -6.85
CA ASP A 8 -12.65 12.28 -7.78
C ASP A 8 -12.41 11.84 -9.23
N PHE A 9 -12.96 12.61 -10.15
CA PHE A 9 -12.93 12.35 -11.58
C PHE A 9 -12.94 13.68 -12.34
N ASP A 10 -11.89 13.92 -13.11
CA ASP A 10 -11.70 15.16 -13.87
C ASP A 10 -11.47 14.86 -15.36
N PRO A 11 -12.21 15.52 -16.28
CA PRO A 11 -11.93 15.46 -17.70
C PRO A 11 -10.65 16.23 -18.02
N VAL A 12 -9.66 15.57 -18.62
CA VAL A 12 -8.42 16.22 -19.07
C VAL A 12 -8.53 16.65 -20.54
N GLN A 13 -9.06 15.77 -21.39
CA GLN A 13 -9.33 16.02 -22.81
C GLN A 13 -10.40 15.02 -23.31
N PRO A 14 -10.92 15.14 -24.55
CA PRO A 14 -11.95 14.23 -25.05
C PRO A 14 -11.55 12.76 -24.87
N ALA A 15 -12.43 11.99 -24.23
CA ALA A 15 -12.25 10.57 -23.89
C ALA A 15 -11.05 10.23 -22.97
N LEU A 16 -10.45 11.21 -22.30
CA LEU A 16 -9.42 10.98 -21.28
C LEU A 16 -9.81 11.65 -19.96
N TYR A 17 -9.82 10.84 -18.91
CA TYR A 17 -10.20 11.27 -17.58
C TYR A 17 -9.11 10.89 -16.59
N MET A 18 -8.78 11.83 -15.70
CA MET A 18 -7.97 11.53 -14.53
C MET A 18 -8.90 11.17 -13.38
N THR A 19 -8.54 10.13 -12.64
CA THR A 19 -9.29 9.71 -11.47
C THR A 19 -8.38 9.74 -10.25
N ARG A 20 -8.92 10.19 -9.12
CA ARG A 20 -8.32 9.98 -7.80
C ARG A 20 -9.10 8.86 -7.14
N SER A 21 -8.40 7.87 -6.62
CA SER A 21 -9.02 6.75 -5.93
C SER A 21 -8.20 6.34 -4.71
N PHE A 22 -8.85 5.66 -3.78
CA PHE A 22 -8.17 5.07 -2.63
C PHE A 22 -8.53 3.59 -2.49
N GLY A 23 -7.54 2.82 -2.07
CA GLY A 23 -7.72 1.43 -1.70
C GLY A 23 -8.59 1.30 -0.44
N THR A 24 -9.51 0.33 -0.46
CA THR A 24 -10.45 0.04 0.63
C THR A 24 -10.19 -1.36 1.16
N GLN A 25 -11.05 -2.32 0.85
CA GLN A 25 -10.98 -3.68 1.39
C GLN A 25 -10.16 -4.60 0.50
N ARG A 26 -9.39 -5.49 1.11
CA ARG A 26 -8.65 -6.52 0.39
C ARG A 26 -9.57 -7.66 -0.03
N PHE A 27 -9.20 -8.35 -1.10
CA PHE A 27 -9.95 -9.49 -1.60
C PHE A 27 -9.04 -10.56 -2.19
N LYS A 28 -9.51 -11.81 -2.18
CA LYS A 28 -8.98 -12.91 -2.99
C LYS A 28 -9.75 -12.96 -4.30
N LEU A 29 -9.03 -13.07 -5.42
CA LEU A 29 -9.64 -13.27 -6.74
C LEU A 29 -9.87 -14.77 -6.92
N ILE A 30 -11.11 -15.18 -7.08
CA ILE A 30 -11.51 -16.59 -7.20
C ILE A 30 -11.46 -17.02 -8.66
N HIS A 31 -12.03 -16.19 -9.53
CA HIS A 31 -12.09 -16.40 -10.96
C HIS A 31 -11.99 -15.05 -11.69
N ALA A 32 -11.45 -15.07 -12.90
CA ALA A 32 -11.50 -13.93 -13.81
C ALA A 32 -11.67 -14.38 -15.26
N GLU A 33 -12.50 -13.64 -15.99
CA GLU A 33 -12.73 -13.81 -17.41
C GLU A 33 -12.58 -12.47 -18.13
N GLN A 34 -12.19 -12.54 -19.41
CA GLN A 34 -12.08 -11.37 -20.25
C GLN A 34 -13.26 -11.34 -21.22
N GLU A 35 -14.05 -10.26 -21.18
CA GLU A 35 -15.14 -10.05 -22.12
C GLU A 35 -14.61 -9.71 -23.53
N SER A 36 -15.49 -9.77 -24.52
CA SER A 36 -15.16 -9.42 -25.91
C SER A 36 -14.69 -7.97 -26.11
N SER A 37 -15.04 -7.08 -25.19
CA SER A 37 -14.57 -5.69 -25.13
C SER A 37 -13.12 -5.56 -24.65
N GLY A 38 -12.52 -6.63 -24.11
CA GLY A 38 -11.22 -6.63 -23.45
C GLY A 38 -11.27 -6.33 -21.95
N LEU A 39 -12.44 -6.01 -21.39
CA LEU A 39 -12.65 -5.79 -19.96
C LEU A 39 -12.51 -7.11 -19.19
N TRP A 40 -11.71 -7.10 -18.13
CA TRP A 40 -11.62 -8.21 -17.20
C TRP A 40 -12.69 -8.10 -16.11
N LEU A 41 -13.51 -9.12 -15.99
CA LEU A 41 -14.45 -9.31 -14.89
C LEU A 41 -13.95 -10.41 -13.98
N GLY A 42 -14.14 -10.26 -12.67
CA GLY A 42 -13.65 -11.21 -11.69
C GLY A 42 -14.60 -11.43 -10.53
N GLU A 43 -14.67 -12.67 -10.07
CA GLU A 43 -15.34 -13.04 -8.84
C GLU A 43 -14.36 -12.93 -7.68
N ILE A 44 -14.79 -12.27 -6.61
CA ILE A 44 -13.92 -11.95 -5.48
C ILE A 44 -14.53 -12.41 -4.15
N GLU A 45 -13.66 -12.83 -3.24
CA GLU A 45 -13.98 -13.04 -1.84
C GLU A 45 -13.33 -11.93 -1.01
N LEU A 46 -14.13 -11.18 -0.26
CA LEU A 46 -13.62 -10.09 0.58
C LEU A 46 -12.88 -10.66 1.79
N LEU A 47 -11.71 -10.08 2.08
CA LEU A 47 -10.97 -10.37 3.31
C LEU A 47 -11.41 -9.41 4.41
N GLU A 48 -11.37 -9.88 5.66
CA GLU A 48 -11.59 -9.00 6.80
C GLU A 48 -10.53 -7.89 6.85
N ASN A 49 -10.92 -6.75 7.40
CA ASN A 49 -9.96 -5.69 7.68
C ASN A 49 -8.97 -6.18 8.73
N ASP A 50 -7.73 -5.70 8.65
CA ASP A 50 -6.72 -6.05 9.63
C ASP A 50 -7.22 -5.71 11.05
N PRO A 51 -7.03 -6.60 12.04
CA PRO A 51 -7.20 -6.22 13.43
C PRO A 51 -6.20 -5.12 13.78
N LEU A 52 -6.59 -4.23 14.68
CA LEU A 52 -5.66 -3.23 15.21
C LEU A 52 -4.61 -3.94 16.08
N ILE A 53 -3.37 -3.98 15.60
CA ILE A 53 -2.25 -4.58 16.32
C ILE A 53 -1.19 -3.51 16.58
N PRO A 54 -0.83 -3.24 17.84
CA PRO A 54 0.15 -2.22 18.17
C PRO A 54 1.54 -2.59 17.65
N VAL A 55 2.29 -1.59 17.20
CA VAL A 55 3.67 -1.79 16.73
C VAL A 55 4.60 -2.16 17.89
N PRO A 56 5.28 -3.32 17.84
CA PRO A 56 6.25 -3.74 18.84
C PRO A 56 7.49 -2.84 18.89
N GLN A 57 8.19 -2.86 20.01
CA GLN A 57 9.38 -2.02 20.22
C GLN A 57 10.51 -2.30 19.21
N GLU A 58 10.68 -3.55 18.78
CA GLU A 58 11.73 -3.94 17.81
C GLU A 58 11.54 -3.29 16.43
N HIS A 59 10.30 -2.96 16.07
CA HIS A 59 9.95 -2.34 14.78
C HIS A 59 9.96 -0.82 14.78
N GLN A 60 10.31 -0.19 15.91
CA GLN A 60 10.30 1.28 16.03
C GLN A 60 11.26 1.97 15.06
N LYS A 61 12.36 1.31 14.68
CA LYS A 61 13.29 1.85 13.66
C LYS A 61 12.61 1.96 12.30
N VAL A 62 11.81 0.97 11.92
CA VAL A 62 11.08 0.93 10.64
C VAL A 62 9.95 1.97 10.64
N VAL A 63 9.25 2.15 11.76
CA VAL A 63 8.26 3.24 11.91
C VAL A 63 8.91 4.62 11.78
N LYS A 64 10.08 4.82 12.39
CA LYS A 64 10.82 6.08 12.27
C LYS A 64 11.20 6.38 10.82
N LEU A 65 11.69 5.37 10.10
CA LEU A 65 11.98 5.48 8.67
C LEU A 65 10.75 5.89 7.86
N LEU A 66 9.60 5.25 8.08
CA LEU A 66 8.35 5.62 7.42
C LEU A 66 7.97 7.08 7.70
N ASN A 67 8.08 7.51 8.96
CA ASN A 67 7.76 8.89 9.34
C ASN A 67 8.71 9.93 8.70
N GLU A 68 9.98 9.59 8.55
CA GLU A 68 10.97 10.41 7.83
C GLU A 68 10.60 10.52 6.34
N ILE A 69 10.29 9.41 5.67
CA ILE A 69 9.84 9.39 4.26
C ILE A 69 8.59 10.26 4.07
N ILE A 70 7.58 10.09 4.94
CA ILE A 70 6.36 10.90 4.93
C ILE A 70 6.68 12.40 5.04
N SER A 71 7.62 12.75 5.92
CA SER A 71 8.03 14.15 6.13
C SER A 71 8.69 14.74 4.89
N VAL A 72 9.58 13.99 4.24
CA VAL A 72 10.25 14.40 2.99
C VAL A 72 9.24 14.61 1.86
N ILE A 73 8.33 13.65 1.66
CA ILE A 73 7.29 13.76 0.62
C ILE A 73 6.44 15.01 0.83
N ARG A 74 6.09 15.33 2.09
CA ARG A 74 5.33 16.53 2.43
C ARG A 74 6.12 17.82 2.18
N SER A 75 7.40 17.86 2.53
CA SER A 75 8.21 19.07 2.36
C SER A 75 8.51 19.40 0.90
N GLU A 76 8.61 18.39 0.05
CA GLU A 76 8.99 18.53 -1.36
C GLU A 76 7.78 18.51 -2.32
N ASP A 77 6.55 18.42 -1.80
CA ASP A 77 5.29 18.35 -2.57
C ASP A 77 5.31 17.28 -3.69
N LEU A 78 6.04 16.18 -3.45
CA LEU A 78 6.37 15.20 -4.50
C LEU A 78 5.16 14.39 -5.00
N LEU A 79 4.11 14.28 -4.18
CA LEU A 79 2.93 13.45 -4.46
C LEU A 79 1.61 14.25 -4.47
N GLY A 80 1.68 15.59 -4.46
CA GLY A 80 0.51 16.48 -4.39
C GLY A 80 -0.25 16.38 -3.05
N ASP A 81 -1.57 16.61 -3.08
CA ASP A 81 -2.43 16.61 -1.90
C ASP A 81 -2.34 15.29 -1.12
N ALA A 82 -1.68 15.35 0.05
CA ALA A 82 -1.55 14.31 1.08
C ALA A 82 -1.48 12.85 0.54
N PRO A 83 -0.28 12.30 0.28
CA PRO A 83 -0.12 10.96 -0.34
C PRO A 83 -0.76 9.82 0.46
N PHE A 84 -0.92 10.04 1.76
CA PHE A 84 -1.57 9.11 2.66
C PHE A 84 -2.69 9.82 3.42
N LYS A 85 -3.82 9.13 3.52
CA LYS A 85 -4.99 9.62 4.23
C LYS A 85 -4.71 9.75 5.72
N GLU A 86 -4.99 10.93 6.25
CA GLU A 86 -4.97 11.21 7.69
C GLU A 86 -6.20 10.60 8.40
N PRO A 87 -6.12 10.25 9.70
CA PRO A 87 -4.92 10.31 10.54
C PRO A 87 -3.93 9.17 10.25
N HIS A 88 -2.63 9.48 10.25
CA HIS A 88 -1.58 8.46 10.22
C HIS A 88 -1.63 7.57 11.45
N LYS A 89 -1.63 6.24 11.25
CA LYS A 89 -1.63 5.24 12.33
C LYS A 89 -0.25 4.60 12.45
N LEU A 90 0.73 5.40 12.87
CA LEU A 90 2.13 4.97 13.01
C LEU A 90 2.33 3.95 14.16
N ASP A 91 1.31 3.77 14.99
CA ASP A 91 1.25 2.81 16.08
C ASP A 91 0.56 1.49 15.70
N ASP A 92 0.07 1.34 14.47
CA ASP A 92 -0.63 0.15 13.97
C ASP A 92 0.21 -0.62 12.95
N CYS A 93 0.51 -1.89 13.24
CA CYS A 93 1.23 -2.79 12.33
C CYS A 93 0.58 -2.86 10.95
N GLY A 94 -0.76 -2.89 10.91
CA GLY A 94 -1.49 -3.05 9.66
C GLY A 94 -1.27 -1.86 8.73
N TRP A 95 -1.41 -0.67 9.29
CA TRP A 95 -1.22 0.59 8.57
C TRP A 95 0.24 0.79 8.16
N VAL A 96 1.20 0.65 9.08
CA VAL A 96 2.63 0.87 8.81
C VAL A 96 3.13 -0.06 7.70
N SER A 97 2.79 -1.36 7.79
CA SER A 97 3.21 -2.34 6.78
C SER A 97 2.65 -2.04 5.39
N ASN A 98 1.38 -1.63 5.27
CA ASN A 98 0.79 -1.30 3.97
C ASN A 98 1.50 -0.10 3.32
N ARG A 99 1.79 0.96 4.08
CA ARG A 99 2.48 2.16 3.56
C ARG A 99 3.89 1.85 3.08
N LEU A 100 4.62 1.04 3.83
CA LEU A 100 5.96 0.60 3.42
C LEU A 100 5.89 -0.28 2.16
N ALA A 101 4.94 -1.21 2.07
CA ALA A 101 4.79 -2.05 0.87
C ALA A 101 4.42 -1.24 -0.39
N GLU A 102 3.71 -0.12 -0.23
CA GLU A 102 3.41 0.83 -1.30
C GLU A 102 4.66 1.58 -1.76
N LEU A 103 5.46 2.08 -0.81
CA LEU A 103 6.64 2.93 -1.03
C LEU A 103 7.88 2.15 -1.49
N LEU A 104 8.09 0.95 -0.98
CA LEU A 104 9.29 0.17 -1.28
C LEU A 104 9.28 -0.32 -2.73
N PRO A 105 10.45 -0.35 -3.41
CA PRO A 105 10.60 -0.85 -4.78
C PRO A 105 10.61 -2.39 -4.80
N LEU A 106 9.49 -2.99 -4.37
CA LEU A 106 9.28 -4.43 -4.33
C LEU A 106 8.76 -4.94 -5.67
N SER A 107 9.17 -6.15 -6.04
CA SER A 107 8.59 -6.87 -7.18
C SER A 107 7.09 -7.10 -6.98
N LEU A 108 6.35 -7.26 -8.07
CA LEU A 108 4.90 -7.53 -8.01
C LEU A 108 4.60 -8.79 -7.20
N ALA A 109 5.45 -9.81 -7.28
CA ALA A 109 5.31 -11.05 -6.50
C ALA A 109 5.44 -10.78 -4.99
N GLN A 110 6.43 -9.97 -4.58
CA GLN A 110 6.59 -9.57 -3.17
C GLN A 110 5.41 -8.72 -2.69
N LYS A 111 4.96 -7.73 -3.48
CA LYS A 111 3.77 -6.92 -3.12
C LYS A 111 2.53 -7.79 -2.94
N ASN A 112 2.29 -8.75 -3.84
CA ASN A 112 1.18 -9.68 -3.73
C ASN A 112 1.30 -10.60 -2.52
N HIS A 113 2.51 -11.10 -2.22
CA HIS A 113 2.77 -11.92 -1.03
C HIS A 113 2.46 -11.15 0.27
N LEU A 114 2.94 -9.91 0.38
CA LEU A 114 2.65 -9.04 1.51
C LEU A 114 1.15 -8.70 1.60
N LEU A 115 0.50 -8.38 0.49
CA LEU A 115 -0.93 -8.05 0.46
C LEU A 115 -1.80 -9.24 0.93
N ALA A 116 -1.38 -10.46 0.60
CA ALA A 116 -2.04 -11.70 0.98
C ALA A 116 -1.80 -12.10 2.44
N GLN A 117 -0.80 -11.52 3.13
CA GLN A 117 -0.58 -11.77 4.55
C GLN A 117 -1.66 -11.07 5.39
N GLU A 118 -2.55 -11.87 5.97
CA GLU A 118 -3.70 -11.42 6.76
C GLU A 118 -3.31 -11.04 8.19
N ASN A 119 -2.18 -11.55 8.71
CA ASN A 119 -1.68 -11.12 10.02
C ASN A 119 -0.78 -9.88 9.87
N PRO A 120 -1.21 -8.69 10.33
CA PRO A 120 -0.46 -7.46 10.12
C PRO A 120 0.87 -7.42 10.87
N ARG A 121 1.02 -8.17 11.98
CA ARG A 121 2.30 -8.29 12.69
C ARG A 121 3.31 -9.04 11.83
N ILE A 122 2.94 -10.22 11.33
CA ILE A 122 3.79 -11.02 10.44
C ILE A 122 4.15 -10.21 9.18
N ARG A 123 3.19 -9.46 8.64
CA ARG A 123 3.44 -8.59 7.48
C ARG A 123 4.49 -7.52 7.77
N LEU A 124 4.46 -6.92 8.96
CA LEU A 124 5.49 -5.95 9.39
C LEU A 124 6.84 -6.63 9.63
N ASP A 125 6.86 -7.83 10.20
CA ASP A 125 8.09 -8.62 10.37
C ASP A 125 8.76 -8.85 8.99
N LEU A 126 8.01 -9.35 8.01
CA LEU A 126 8.49 -9.60 6.64
C LEU A 126 9.01 -8.33 5.95
N ILE A 127 8.33 -7.19 6.13
CA ILE A 127 8.80 -5.92 5.58
C ILE A 127 10.11 -5.48 6.22
N THR A 128 10.24 -5.68 7.53
CA THR A 128 11.46 -5.33 8.26
C THR A 128 12.63 -6.18 7.78
N GLU A 129 12.42 -7.49 7.63
CA GLU A 129 13.41 -8.40 7.02
C GLU A 129 13.80 -7.92 5.62
N LEU A 130 12.85 -7.58 4.75
CA LEU A 130 13.15 -7.07 3.39
C LEU A 130 13.98 -5.78 3.41
N ILE A 131 13.79 -4.89 4.39
CA ILE A 131 14.57 -3.66 4.54
C ILE A 131 15.99 -3.97 5.05
N GLU A 132 16.15 -5.03 5.85
CA GLU A 132 17.43 -5.43 6.47
C GLU A 132 18.29 -6.33 5.57
N ASP A 133 17.68 -7.24 4.79
CA ASP A 133 18.29 -8.28 3.93
C ASP A 133 18.93 -7.76 2.61
N ASP A 134 19.47 -6.54 2.62
CA ASP A 134 20.37 -6.00 1.59
C ASP A 134 19.73 -5.25 0.38
N ASN A 135 20.43 -4.23 -0.12
CA ASN A 135 20.15 -3.29 -1.24
C ASN A 135 19.09 -2.18 -1.10
N LEU A 136 18.10 -2.24 -0.20
CA LEU A 136 17.07 -1.16 -0.11
C LEU A 136 17.51 0.09 0.67
N ARG A 137 18.49 -0.02 1.57
CA ARG A 137 19.05 1.16 2.29
C ARG A 137 19.64 2.21 1.32
N ASN A 138 20.23 1.78 0.21
CA ASN A 138 20.87 2.68 -0.74
C ASN A 138 19.89 3.40 -1.68
N THR A 139 18.67 2.88 -1.85
CA THR A 139 17.65 3.45 -2.76
C THR A 139 16.75 4.47 -2.09
N ILE A 140 16.65 4.46 -0.74
CA ILE A 140 15.84 5.42 0.03
C ILE A 140 16.65 6.68 0.38
N THR A 141 17.98 6.63 0.25
CA THR A 141 18.90 7.72 0.65
C THR A 141 19.36 8.60 -0.53
N HIS A 142 18.82 8.38 -1.74
CA HIS A 142 19.12 9.12 -2.96
C HIS A 142 17.83 9.57 -3.64
#